data_AF-B7KLT9-F1
#
_entry.id   AF-B7KLT9-F1
#
_cell.length_a   1.000
_cell.length_b   1.000
_cell.length_c   1.000
_cell.angle_alpha   90.00
_cell.angle_beta   90.00
_cell.angle_gamma   90.00
#
_symmetry.space_group_name_H-M   'P 1'
#
loop_
_entity.id
_entity.type
_entity.pdbx_description
1 polymer ?
#
loop_
_entity_poly.entity_id
_entity_poly.type
_entity_poly.pdbx_seq_one_letter_code
_entity_poly.pdbx_strand_id
1 'polypeptide(L)'
;MSIAQKIKESLKSVQQEELPPFPADMEIETVEFFDQEGIMGGSTPLGSFELNRYDDHVFEYIALYLNGVLAYFLEKPGLNEKVLFNRVQNLKGVLNPIGR
;
A
#
# COMPACT_ATOMS: atom_id res chain seq x y z
N MET A 1 -4.89 -6.33 19.30
CA MET A 1 -4.62 -6.92 17.97
C MET A 1 -4.19 -5.78 17.07
N SER A 2 -2.95 -5.82 16.56
CA SER A 2 -2.38 -4.70 15.79
C SER A 2 -3.03 -4.60 14.40
N ILE A 3 -2.90 -3.45 13.75
CA ILE A 3 -3.51 -3.23 12.43
C ILE A 3 -2.89 -4.17 11.39
N ALA A 4 -1.59 -4.43 11.50
CA ALA A 4 -0.88 -5.40 10.69
C ALA A 4 -1.45 -6.83 10.82
N GLN A 5 -1.85 -7.24 12.03
CA GLN A 5 -2.50 -8.54 12.25
C GLN A 5 -3.89 -8.59 11.60
N LYS A 6 -4.69 -7.53 11.75
CA LYS A 6 -6.02 -7.43 11.11
C LYS A 6 -5.91 -7.46 9.59
N ILE A 7 -4.95 -6.75 9.01
CA ILE A 7 -4.71 -6.75 7.56
C ILE A 7 -4.29 -8.15 7.10
N LYS A 8 -3.36 -8.80 7.80
CA LYS A 8 -2.93 -10.17 7.49
C LYS A 8 -4.07 -11.17 7.60
N GLU A 9 -4.95 -11.03 8.58
CA GLU A 9 -6.13 -11.90 8.75
C GLU A 9 -7.18 -11.64 7.69
N SER A 10 -7.50 -10.38 7.36
CA SER A 10 -8.39 -10.04 6.25
C SER A 10 -7.85 -10.60 4.94
N LEU A 11 -6.57 -10.38 4.62
CA LEU A 11 -5.94 -10.93 3.41
C LEU A 11 -5.94 -12.47 3.36
N LYS A 12 -5.88 -13.15 4.50
CA LYS A 12 -5.98 -14.62 4.57
C LYS A 12 -7.42 -15.14 4.45
N SER A 13 -8.39 -14.35 4.93
CA SER A 13 -9.82 -14.74 4.97
C SER A 13 -10.54 -14.50 3.65
N VAL A 14 -10.00 -13.62 2.80
CA VAL A 14 -10.42 -13.50 1.41
C VAL A 14 -9.93 -14.75 0.69
N GLN A 15 -10.81 -15.76 0.52
CA GLN A 15 -10.65 -16.75 -0.54
C GLN A 15 -10.29 -15.96 -1.80
N GLN A 16 -9.10 -16.19 -2.34
CA GLN A 16 -8.51 -15.42 -3.43
C GLN A 16 -9.42 -15.45 -4.66
N GLU A 17 -10.44 -14.60 -4.71
CA GLU A 17 -10.93 -14.10 -5.97
C GLU A 17 -9.75 -13.33 -6.55
N GLU A 18 -9.08 -13.92 -7.53
CA GLU A 18 -8.09 -13.23 -8.34
C GLU A 18 -8.81 -12.09 -9.05
N LEU A 19 -8.84 -10.94 -8.40
CA LEU A 19 -9.43 -9.74 -8.98
C LEU A 19 -8.61 -9.35 -10.21
N PRO A 20 -9.27 -9.01 -11.32
CA PRO A 20 -8.57 -8.66 -12.54
C PRO A 20 -7.69 -7.42 -12.31
N PRO A 21 -6.54 -7.32 -13.01
CA PRO A 21 -5.71 -6.13 -12.97
C PRO A 21 -6.49 -4.91 -13.44
N PHE A 22 -6.05 -3.73 -12.99
CA PHE A 22 -6.61 -2.47 -13.46
C PHE A 22 -6.18 -2.17 -14.92
N PRO A 23 -7.01 -1.43 -15.67
CA PRO A 23 -6.64 -0.88 -16.97
C PRO A 23 -5.35 -0.04 -16.92
N ALA A 24 -4.54 -0.10 -17.97
CA ALA A 24 -3.21 0.51 -18.02
C ALA A 24 -3.21 2.06 -18.01
N ASP A 25 -4.36 2.68 -18.28
CA ASP A 25 -4.60 4.12 -18.32
C ASP A 25 -5.08 4.70 -16.98
N MET A 26 -5.28 3.86 -15.96
CA MET A 26 -5.62 4.34 -14.62
C MET A 26 -4.39 4.94 -13.92
N GLU A 27 -4.61 6.09 -13.27
CA GLU A 27 -3.58 6.77 -12.48
C GLU A 27 -3.71 6.41 -11.00
N ILE A 28 -2.58 6.36 -10.30
CA ILE A 28 -2.58 6.20 -8.84
C ILE A 28 -3.12 7.48 -8.22
N GLU A 29 -4.22 7.37 -7.48
CA GLU A 29 -4.84 8.52 -6.83
C GLU A 29 -4.30 8.72 -5.42
N THR A 30 -4.13 7.62 -4.69
CA THR A 30 -3.79 7.66 -3.27
C THR A 30 -2.67 6.68 -2.94
N VAL A 31 -1.70 7.18 -2.17
CA VAL A 31 -0.59 6.42 -1.60
C VAL A 31 -0.59 6.64 -0.10
N GLU A 32 -0.64 5.57 0.68
CA GLU A 32 -0.59 5.63 2.13
C GLU A 32 0.61 4.85 2.66
N PHE A 33 1.24 5.42 3.69
CA PHE A 33 2.38 4.87 4.41
C PHE A 33 1.92 4.56 5.83
N PHE A 34 2.18 3.34 6.31
CA PHE A 34 1.73 2.93 7.65
C PHE A 34 2.75 2.03 8.35
N ASP A 35 2.67 2.07 9.67
CA ASP A 35 3.36 1.17 10.59
C ASP A 35 2.35 0.16 11.20
N GLN A 36 2.73 -0.51 12.28
CA GLN A 36 1.87 -1.45 12.99
C GLN A 36 0.66 -0.80 13.70
N GLU A 37 0.74 0.50 13.94
CA GLU A 37 -0.20 1.35 14.67
C GLU A 37 -1.05 2.24 13.73
N GLY A 38 -0.86 2.16 12.41
CA GLY A 38 -1.71 2.77 11.40
C GLY A 38 -1.00 3.78 10.49
N ILE A 39 -1.77 4.67 9.88
CA ILE A 39 -1.27 5.63 8.88
C ILE A 39 -0.28 6.61 9.53
N MET A 40 0.85 6.80 8.88
CA MET A 40 1.89 7.78 9.23
C MET A 40 1.88 8.96 8.26
N GLY A 41 1.42 8.77 7.04
CA GLY A 41 1.34 9.82 6.04
C GLY A 41 0.91 9.28 4.70
N GLY A 42 0.82 10.16 3.71
CA GLY A 42 0.35 9.79 2.38
C GLY A 42 0.25 10.94 1.40
N SER A 43 -0.11 10.58 0.18
CA SER A 43 -0.51 11.49 -0.88
C SER A 43 -1.91 11.10 -1.32
N THR A 44 -2.78 12.10 -1.45
CA THR A 44 -4.15 11.96 -1.95
C THR A 44 -4.40 12.99 -3.05
N PRO A 45 -5.51 12.92 -3.80
CA PRO A 45 -5.87 13.96 -4.76
C PRO A 45 -6.07 15.35 -4.12
N LEU A 46 -6.29 15.42 -2.80
CA LEU A 46 -6.47 16.66 -2.05
C LEU A 46 -5.14 17.26 -1.55
N GLY A 47 -4.03 16.53 -1.72
CA GLY A 47 -2.70 16.91 -1.26
C GLY A 47 -2.02 15.81 -0.45
N SER A 48 -0.79 16.08 -0.05
CA SER A 48 -0.01 15.23 0.84
C SER A 48 -0.23 15.58 2.31
N PHE A 49 -0.07 14.58 3.17
CA PHE A 49 -0.17 14.75 4.60
C PHE A 49 0.84 13.86 5.31
N GLU A 50 1.25 14.31 6.49
CA GLU A 50 2.10 13.58 7.42
C GLU A 50 1.46 13.68 8.80
N LEU A 51 1.38 12.55 9.48
CA LEU A 51 0.84 12.47 10.84
C LEU A 51 2.04 12.38 11.78
N ASN A 52 2.11 13.30 12.74
CA ASN A 52 3.14 13.27 13.78
C ASN A 52 3.08 11.93 14.51
N ARG A 53 4.07 11.09 14.22
CA ARG A 53 4.36 9.82 14.89
C ARG A 53 5.68 10.02 15.63
N TYR A 54 5.80 9.50 16.84
CA TYR A 54 7.03 9.63 17.63
C TYR A 54 8.23 8.97 16.89
N ASP A 55 9.44 9.42 17.24
CA ASP A 55 10.69 9.15 16.48
C ASP A 55 11.09 7.66 16.36
N ASP A 56 10.42 6.75 17.06
CA ASP A 56 10.72 5.31 17.10
C ASP A 56 9.90 4.45 16.13
N HIS A 57 8.99 5.05 15.37
CA HIS A 57 8.16 4.33 14.42
C HIS A 57 8.87 4.06 13.10
N VAL A 58 9.07 2.77 12.81
CA VAL A 58 9.63 2.33 11.53
C VAL A 58 8.49 2.12 10.54
N PHE A 59 8.62 2.75 9.39
CA PHE A 59 7.73 2.55 8.25
C PHE A 59 7.76 1.08 7.78
N GLU A 60 6.59 0.43 7.78
CA GLU A 60 6.51 -1.01 7.50
C GLU A 60 5.71 -1.37 6.25
N TYR A 61 4.83 -0.50 5.74
CA TYR A 61 3.94 -0.88 4.65
C TYR A 61 3.51 0.28 3.75
N ILE A 62 3.24 -0.02 2.48
CA ILE A 62 2.64 0.90 1.49
C ILE A 62 1.33 0.32 0.98
N ALA A 63 0.29 1.15 0.91
CA ALA A 63 -0.92 0.87 0.15
C ALA A 63 -1.08 1.88 -0.99
N LEU A 64 -1.45 1.38 -2.18
CA LEU A 64 -1.88 2.21 -3.30
C LEU A 64 -3.36 1.96 -3.56
N TYR A 65 -4.10 3.04 -3.76
CA TYR A 65 -5.52 3.00 -4.09
C TYR A 65 -5.79 3.71 -5.43
N LEU A 66 -6.63 3.07 -6.24
CA LEU A 66 -7.13 3.55 -7.52
C LEU A 66 -8.66 3.56 -7.46
N ASN A 67 -9.30 4.70 -7.72
CA ASN A 67 -10.75 4.90 -7.61
C ASN A 67 -11.28 4.43 -6.23
N GLY A 68 -10.54 4.69 -5.16
CA GLY A 68 -10.88 4.26 -3.80
C GLY A 68 -10.73 2.75 -3.51
N VAL A 69 -10.21 1.95 -4.46
CA VAL A 69 -10.03 0.50 -4.29
C VAL A 69 -8.55 0.19 -4.07
N LEU A 70 -8.25 -0.69 -3.10
CA LEU A 70 -6.88 -1.17 -2.88
C LEU A 70 -6.38 -1.84 -4.16
N ALA A 71 -5.24 -1.37 -4.65
CA ALA A 71 -4.65 -1.80 -5.91
C ALA A 71 -3.29 -2.46 -5.70
N TYR A 72 -2.54 -2.04 -4.69
CA TYR A 72 -1.23 -2.60 -4.37
C TYR A 72 -0.97 -2.50 -2.87
N PHE A 73 -0.35 -3.53 -2.31
CA PHE A 73 0.01 -3.56 -0.90
C PHE A 73 1.38 -4.21 -0.71
N LEU A 74 2.32 -3.45 -0.16
CA LEU A 74 3.71 -3.83 0.06
C LEU A 74 4.05 -3.83 1.54
N GLU A 75 4.72 -4.88 2.00
CA GLU A 75 5.30 -5.02 3.33
C GLU A 75 6.83 -4.83 3.26
N LYS A 76 7.39 -4.16 4.26
CA LYS A 76 8.83 -3.86 4.48
C LYS A 76 9.55 -3.23 3.27
N PRO A 77 9.05 -2.10 2.74
CA PRO A 77 9.70 -1.32 1.68
C PRO A 77 11.16 -0.98 2.03
N GLY A 78 12.07 -1.11 1.06
CA GLY A 78 13.50 -0.78 1.21
C GLY A 78 14.35 -1.74 2.07
N LEU A 79 13.77 -2.79 2.67
CA LEU A 79 14.51 -3.79 3.46
C LEU A 79 14.36 -5.20 2.88
N ASN A 80 13.19 -5.82 3.07
CA ASN A 80 12.85 -7.18 2.64
C ASN A 80 11.44 -7.15 2.07
N GLU A 81 11.33 -6.45 0.94
CA GLU A 81 10.08 -6.12 0.29
C GLU A 81 9.25 -7.38 -0.02
N LYS A 82 8.00 -7.39 0.45
CA LYS A 82 7.05 -8.46 0.17
C LYS A 82 5.75 -7.88 -0.35
N VAL A 83 5.46 -8.14 -1.62
CA VAL A 83 4.17 -7.79 -2.23
C VAL A 83 3.10 -8.73 -1.69
N LEU A 84 2.11 -8.19 -0.98
CA LEU A 84 1.00 -8.96 -0.43
C LEU A 84 -0.24 -8.89 -1.34
N PHE A 85 -0.35 -7.85 -2.17
CA PHE A 85 -1.44 -7.66 -3.12
C PHE A 85 -0.99 -6.81 -4.31
N ASN A 86 -1.36 -7.20 -5.54
CA ASN A 86 -0.96 -6.47 -6.75
C ASN A 86 -1.98 -6.61 -7.89
N ARG A 87 -2.72 -5.52 -8.16
CA ARG A 87 -3.59 -5.33 -9.33
C ARG A 87 -3.06 -4.28 -10.31
N VAL A 88 -1.90 -3.70 -10.02
CA VAL A 88 -1.27 -2.62 -10.79
C VAL A 88 -0.21 -3.12 -11.78
N GLN A 89 -0.07 -4.43 -11.95
CA GLN A 89 0.92 -5.08 -12.83
C GLN A 89 0.93 -4.56 -14.29
N ASN A 90 -0.19 -4.01 -14.77
CA ASN A 90 -0.32 -3.47 -16.12
C ASN A 90 -0.15 -1.94 -16.20
N LEU A 91 -0.01 -1.25 -15.07
CA LEU A 91 0.14 0.20 -15.05
C LEU A 91 1.57 0.57 -15.46
N LYS A 92 1.70 1.38 -16.50
CA LYS A 92 2.99 1.88 -16.96
C LYS A 92 3.58 2.81 -15.90
N GLY A 93 4.79 2.49 -15.42
CA GLY A 93 5.57 3.38 -14.55
C GLY A 93 5.32 3.26 -13.05
N VAL A 94 4.53 2.28 -12.60
CA VAL A 94 4.09 2.27 -11.18
C VAL A 94 5.16 1.81 -10.20
N LEU A 95 6.14 0.99 -10.59
CA LEU A 95 7.24 0.63 -9.69
C LEU A 95 8.53 0.38 -10.48
N ASN A 96 9.27 1.45 -10.81
CA ASN A 96 10.70 1.32 -10.58
C ASN A 96 10.82 1.10 -9.07
N PRO A 97 11.47 0.03 -8.59
CA PRO A 97 11.55 -0.25 -7.16
C PRO A 97 11.99 1.03 -6.45
N ILE A 98 11.20 1.45 -5.47
CA ILE A 98 11.49 2.61 -4.63
C ILE A 98 12.74 2.22 -3.82
N GLY A 99 13.91 2.46 -4.42
CA GLY A 99 15.18 1.94 -3.93
C GLY A 99 16.18 1.66 -5.05
N ARG A 100 16.87 2.71 -5.49
CA ARG A 100 18.29 2.61 -5.83
C ARG A 100 19.07 3.57 -4.95
#